data_AF-A0A4Y3HXR8-F1
#
_entry.id   AF-A0A4Y3HXR8-F1
#
_cell.length_a   1.000
_cell.length_b   1.000
_cell.length_c   1.000
_cell.angle_alpha   90.00
_cell.angle_beta   90.00
_cell.angle_gamma   90.00
#
_symmetry.space_group_name_H-M   'P 1'
#
loop_
_entity.id
_entity.type
_entity.pdbx_description
1 polymer ?
#
loop_
_entity_poly.entity_id
_entity_poly.type
_entity_poly.pdbx_seq_one_letter_code
_entity_poly.pdbx_strand_id
1 'polypeptide(L)'
;MNLKVKGLVLAVVSALILNGCDSDSAKEKIEAGAHHAKEVIAETGDRIDTELHREGDDIKTFSNKLTENAEKESLRQLGLDEADIDYVIEHNPDDAMAVAKHTNDEILYQTKFHFVNASGVQGGMDTFDWLSPASVTNDAKPNLQKILGRVAFVINSAKFIKMFDDNIQYLNANTFSVSSAYPNEITTVPNTYDEFKSAVKAALSREGNSYNLYAVGDFQGGDARGDVGRLSAYFKLAGIANSSLKASAPLVLHELTHTFGYEHAGSNQDAVIMKPNNVPYLVQLITMDSAMQDKYQGDMQMFSDSVNKINQMPWYAGDSMFSTYFGDD
;
A
#
# COMPACT_ATOMS: atom_id res chain seq x y z
N MET A 1 -11.96 39.36 -19.31
CA MET A 1 -11.52 40.68 -18.81
C MET A 1 -11.88 41.75 -19.84
N ASN A 2 -12.98 42.47 -19.59
CA ASN A 2 -13.69 43.25 -20.60
C ASN A 2 -13.13 44.68 -20.71
N LEU A 3 -13.05 45.21 -21.94
CA LEU A 3 -12.48 46.50 -22.36
C LEU A 3 -12.90 47.75 -21.55
N LYS A 4 -13.90 47.65 -20.66
CA LYS A 4 -14.47 48.75 -19.87
C LYS A 4 -13.49 49.34 -18.85
N VAL A 5 -12.58 48.54 -18.29
CA VAL A 5 -11.62 49.01 -17.27
C VAL A 5 -10.52 49.89 -17.88
N LYS A 6 -10.05 49.56 -19.09
CA LYS A 6 -9.03 50.34 -19.79
C LYS A 6 -9.56 51.69 -20.31
N GLY A 7 -10.84 51.74 -20.70
CA GLY A 7 -11.48 52.97 -21.16
C GLY A 7 -11.69 54.03 -20.06
N LEU A 8 -11.97 53.59 -18.82
CA LEU A 8 -12.22 54.49 -17.69
C LEU A 8 -10.94 55.18 -17.22
N VAL A 9 -9.83 54.43 -17.13
CA VAL A 9 -8.51 54.97 -16.73
C VAL A 9 -8.01 56.02 -17.72
N LEU A 10 -8.22 55.80 -19.02
CA LEU A 10 -7.81 56.75 -20.06
C LEU A 10 -8.64 58.04 -20.04
N ALA A 11 -9.94 57.96 -19.73
CA ALA A 11 -10.83 59.11 -19.61
C ALA A 11 -10.51 59.99 -18.39
N VAL A 12 -10.15 59.36 -17.26
CA VAL A 12 -9.78 60.07 -16.02
C VAL A 12 -8.45 60.81 -16.17
N VAL A 13 -7.44 60.18 -16.79
CA VAL A 13 -6.15 60.82 -17.06
C VAL A 13 -6.28 61.97 -18.06
N SER A 14 -7.18 61.86 -19.05
CA SER A 14 -7.43 62.90 -20.04
C SER A 14 -8.16 64.12 -19.45
N ALA A 15 -9.05 63.91 -18.47
CA ALA A 15 -9.76 64.99 -17.80
C ALA A 15 -8.88 65.80 -16.82
N LEU A 16 -7.85 65.16 -16.23
CA LEU A 16 -6.90 65.79 -15.30
C LEU A 16 -5.89 66.73 -15.97
N ILE A 17 -5.64 66.57 -17.28
CA ILE A 17 -4.64 67.37 -18.01
C ILE A 17 -5.25 68.65 -18.62
N LEU A 18 -6.58 68.74 -18.79
CA LEU A 18 -7.19 69.75 -19.66
C LEU A 18 -7.86 70.96 -18.99
N ASN A 19 -7.99 71.05 -17.66
CA ASN A 19 -8.67 72.21 -17.04
C ASN A 19 -7.87 72.84 -15.91
N GLY A 20 -7.02 73.81 -16.26
CA GLY A 20 -6.53 74.83 -15.34
C GLY A 20 -7.42 76.08 -15.39
N CYS A 21 -7.99 76.46 -14.23
CA CYS A 21 -8.34 77.81 -13.73
C CYS A 21 -9.67 77.81 -12.95
N ASP A 22 -9.59 77.64 -11.62
CA ASP A 22 -10.11 78.55 -10.57
C ASP A 22 -10.08 77.82 -9.21
N SER A 23 -9.28 78.33 -8.27
CA SER A 23 -8.51 77.51 -7.34
C SER A 23 -9.16 77.07 -6.03
N ASP A 24 -10.38 77.53 -5.70
CA ASP A 24 -10.92 77.26 -4.36
C ASP A 24 -12.12 76.29 -4.35
N SER A 25 -12.96 76.25 -5.40
CA SER A 25 -14.04 75.23 -5.52
C SER A 25 -13.55 73.89 -6.09
N ALA A 26 -12.40 73.90 -6.77
CA ALA A 26 -11.78 72.70 -7.33
C ALA A 26 -11.17 71.82 -6.24
N LYS A 27 -10.63 72.44 -5.18
CA LYS A 27 -9.91 71.73 -4.11
C LYS A 27 -10.84 70.85 -3.26
N GLU A 28 -12.00 71.38 -2.88
CA GLU A 28 -13.04 70.64 -2.13
C GLU A 28 -13.61 69.45 -2.95
N LYS A 29 -13.82 69.63 -4.26
CA LYS A 29 -14.30 68.57 -5.15
C LYS A 29 -13.24 67.51 -5.46
N ILE A 30 -11.97 67.91 -5.50
CA ILE A 30 -10.83 66.98 -5.65
C ILE A 30 -10.62 66.17 -4.37
N GLU A 31 -10.75 66.76 -3.18
CA GLU A 31 -10.62 66.04 -1.90
C GLU A 31 -11.79 65.07 -1.67
N ALA A 32 -13.03 65.48 -1.94
CA ALA A 32 -14.19 64.59 -1.89
C ALA A 32 -14.11 63.46 -2.94
N GLY A 33 -13.66 63.78 -4.15
CA GLY A 33 -13.43 62.79 -5.21
C GLY A 33 -12.29 61.81 -4.90
N ALA A 34 -11.23 62.28 -4.23
CA ALA A 34 -10.11 61.43 -3.80
C ALA A 34 -10.48 60.53 -2.62
N HIS A 35 -11.34 61.00 -1.70
CA HIS A 35 -11.88 60.17 -0.62
C HIS A 35 -12.81 59.08 -1.16
N HIS A 36 -13.71 59.43 -2.08
CA HIS A 36 -14.61 58.47 -2.70
C HIS A 36 -13.87 57.46 -3.60
N ALA A 37 -12.82 57.91 -4.31
CA ALA A 37 -11.93 57.01 -5.04
C ALA A 37 -11.16 56.07 -4.10
N LYS A 38 -10.70 56.53 -2.93
CA LYS A 38 -10.07 55.68 -1.92
C LYS A 38 -11.02 54.63 -1.34
N GLU A 39 -12.26 54.99 -1.04
CA GLU A 39 -13.29 54.04 -0.58
C GLU A 39 -13.62 53.01 -1.65
N VAL A 40 -13.83 53.44 -2.90
CA VAL A 40 -14.10 52.51 -4.01
C VAL A 40 -12.89 51.62 -4.29
N ILE A 41 -11.66 52.11 -4.18
CA ILE A 41 -10.44 51.30 -4.31
C ILE A 41 -10.30 50.31 -3.16
N ALA A 42 -10.64 50.70 -1.92
CA ALA A 42 -10.62 49.80 -0.77
C ALA A 42 -11.69 48.70 -0.90
N GLU A 43 -12.93 49.07 -1.24
CA GLU A 43 -14.04 48.13 -1.41
C GLU A 43 -13.84 47.20 -2.62
N THR A 44 -13.24 47.72 -3.70
CA THR A 44 -12.86 46.91 -4.87
C THR A 44 -11.65 46.02 -4.55
N GLY A 45 -10.71 46.51 -3.75
CA GLY A 45 -9.57 45.75 -3.25
C GLY A 45 -10.00 44.58 -2.38
N ASP A 46 -10.89 44.83 -1.40
CA ASP A 46 -11.45 43.80 -0.53
C ASP A 46 -12.29 42.78 -1.30
N ARG A 47 -13.05 43.21 -2.31
CA ARG A 47 -13.81 42.27 -3.18
C ARG A 47 -12.89 41.43 -4.07
N ILE A 48 -11.86 42.03 -4.66
CA ILE A 48 -10.86 41.30 -5.46
C ILE A 48 -10.09 40.32 -4.56
N ASP A 49 -9.72 40.72 -3.34
CA ASP A 49 -9.01 39.86 -2.41
C ASP A 49 -9.90 38.70 -1.93
N THR A 50 -11.17 38.97 -1.64
CA THR A 50 -12.16 37.93 -1.28
C THR A 50 -12.42 36.97 -2.45
N GLU A 51 -12.55 37.46 -3.68
CA GLU A 51 -12.73 36.59 -4.86
C GLU A 51 -11.47 35.79 -5.19
N LEU A 52 -10.26 36.37 -5.04
CA LEU A 52 -9.00 35.64 -5.19
C LEU A 52 -8.78 34.60 -4.09
N HIS A 53 -9.18 34.90 -2.85
CA HIS A 53 -9.14 33.92 -1.76
C HIS A 53 -10.15 32.80 -2.00
N ARG A 54 -11.36 33.11 -2.46
CA ARG A 54 -12.39 32.13 -2.79
C ARG A 54 -11.97 31.24 -3.96
N GLU A 55 -11.43 31.83 -5.03
CA GLU A 55 -10.86 31.07 -6.16
C GLU A 55 -9.63 30.26 -5.75
N GLY A 56 -8.78 30.80 -4.87
CA GLY A 56 -7.63 30.09 -4.30
C GLY A 56 -8.03 28.88 -3.45
N ASP A 57 -9.10 29.00 -2.66
CA ASP A 57 -9.65 27.90 -1.87
C ASP A 57 -10.39 26.88 -2.74
N ASP A 58 -11.11 27.32 -3.78
CA ASP A 58 -11.74 26.44 -4.77
C ASP A 58 -10.67 25.64 -5.56
N ILE A 59 -9.55 26.28 -5.93
CA ILE A 59 -8.41 25.63 -6.61
C ILE A 59 -7.69 24.65 -5.68
N LYS A 60 -7.43 25.01 -4.42
CA LYS A 60 -6.85 24.09 -3.42
C LYS A 60 -7.76 22.89 -3.21
N THR A 61 -9.07 23.11 -3.06
CA THR A 61 -10.05 22.03 -2.89
C THR A 61 -10.08 21.10 -4.11
N PHE A 62 -10.06 21.65 -5.32
CA PHE A 62 -10.03 20.86 -6.55
C PHE A 62 -8.72 20.08 -6.71
N SER A 63 -7.58 20.72 -6.42
CA SER A 63 -6.26 20.06 -6.41
C SER A 63 -6.22 18.91 -5.41
N ASN A 64 -6.74 19.12 -4.19
CA ASN A 64 -6.80 18.08 -3.16
C ASN A 64 -7.67 16.90 -3.62
N LYS A 65 -8.82 17.15 -4.24
CA LYS A 65 -9.68 16.08 -4.80
C LYS A 65 -9.03 15.32 -5.96
N LEU A 66 -8.26 16.01 -6.80
CA LEU A 66 -7.50 15.37 -7.89
C LEU A 66 -6.40 14.46 -7.32
N THR A 67 -5.67 14.93 -6.31
CA THR A 67 -4.63 14.17 -5.62
C THR A 67 -5.23 12.95 -4.91
N GLU A 68 -6.32 13.12 -4.16
CA GLU A 68 -7.03 12.02 -3.50
C GLU A 68 -7.50 10.95 -4.52
N ASN A 69 -8.05 11.37 -5.65
CA ASN A 69 -8.46 10.43 -6.70
C ASN A 69 -7.28 9.68 -7.34
N ALA A 70 -6.13 10.34 -7.50
CA ALA A 70 -4.91 9.71 -8.00
C ALA A 70 -4.32 8.71 -6.99
N GLU A 71 -4.35 9.05 -5.70
CA GLU A 71 -3.88 8.18 -4.62
C GLU A 71 -4.78 6.94 -4.47
N LYS A 72 -6.11 7.12 -4.49
CA LYS A 72 -7.06 5.99 -4.53
C LYS A 72 -6.82 5.09 -5.74
N GLU A 73 -6.58 5.68 -6.91
CA GLU A 73 -6.30 4.89 -8.12
C GLU A 73 -4.99 4.10 -8.01
N SER A 74 -3.95 4.67 -7.41
CA SER A 74 -2.72 3.92 -7.12
C SER A 74 -2.99 2.72 -6.20
N LEU A 75 -3.79 2.91 -5.15
CA LEU A 75 -4.15 1.84 -4.22
C LEU A 75 -4.99 0.74 -4.91
N ARG A 76 -5.89 1.10 -5.85
CA ARG A 76 -6.57 0.12 -6.72
C ARG A 76 -5.59 -0.66 -7.59
N GLN A 77 -4.55 -0.01 -8.11
CA GLN A 77 -3.52 -0.66 -8.94
C GLN A 77 -2.57 -1.57 -8.16
N LEU A 78 -2.51 -1.43 -6.82
CA LEU A 78 -1.93 -2.43 -5.91
C LEU A 78 -2.87 -3.61 -5.65
N GLY A 79 -4.13 -3.51 -6.05
CA GLY A 79 -5.13 -4.58 -5.92
C GLY A 79 -6.05 -4.45 -4.71
N LEU A 80 -6.04 -3.33 -3.98
CA LEU A 80 -7.02 -3.08 -2.93
C LEU A 80 -8.42 -2.85 -3.53
N ASP A 81 -9.45 -3.36 -2.83
CA ASP A 81 -10.84 -3.03 -3.12
C ASP A 81 -11.23 -1.67 -2.50
N GLU A 82 -12.38 -1.11 -2.91
CA GLU A 82 -12.78 0.22 -2.43
C GLU A 82 -13.02 0.29 -0.92
N ALA A 83 -13.51 -0.78 -0.31
CA ALA A 83 -13.76 -0.78 1.13
C ALA A 83 -12.44 -0.73 1.91
N ASP A 84 -11.43 -1.49 1.47
CA ASP A 84 -10.09 -1.46 2.06
C ASP A 84 -9.38 -0.12 1.80
N ILE A 85 -9.57 0.49 0.62
CA ILE A 85 -9.04 1.82 0.29
C ILE A 85 -9.63 2.89 1.20
N ASP A 86 -10.95 2.94 1.31
CA ASP A 86 -11.64 3.93 2.15
C ASP A 86 -11.24 3.73 3.63
N TYR A 87 -11.19 2.49 4.10
CA TYR A 87 -10.80 2.18 5.48
C TYR A 87 -9.38 2.63 5.80
N VAL A 88 -8.40 2.31 4.94
CA VAL A 88 -7.00 2.63 5.21
C VAL A 88 -6.71 4.12 5.12
N ILE A 89 -7.41 4.86 4.24
CA ILE A 89 -7.32 6.32 4.17
C ILE A 89 -7.92 6.96 5.43
N GLU A 90 -9.04 6.43 5.93
CA GLU A 90 -9.67 6.96 7.15
C GLU A 90 -8.84 6.69 8.41
N HIS A 91 -8.30 5.47 8.55
CA HIS A 91 -7.69 5.02 9.81
C HIS A 91 -6.16 5.10 9.83
N ASN A 92 -5.50 5.05 8.68
CA ASN A 92 -4.04 5.08 8.53
C ASN A 92 -3.60 5.99 7.36
N PRO A 93 -4.01 7.28 7.34
CA PRO A 93 -3.81 8.16 6.19
C PRO A 93 -2.33 8.30 5.80
N ASP A 94 -1.42 8.45 6.75
CA ASP A 94 0.00 8.65 6.44
C ASP A 94 0.61 7.46 5.68
N ASP A 95 0.33 6.24 6.14
CA ASP A 95 0.78 5.02 5.46
C ASP A 95 0.08 4.82 4.12
N ALA A 96 -1.23 5.11 4.05
CA ALA A 96 -1.99 5.04 2.80
C ALA A 96 -1.41 5.97 1.73
N MET A 97 -1.09 7.21 2.12
CA MET A 97 -0.50 8.21 1.22
C MET A 97 0.95 7.90 0.87
N ALA A 98 1.73 7.33 1.79
CA ALA A 98 3.08 6.88 1.50
C ALA A 98 3.06 5.78 0.42
N VAL A 99 2.32 4.69 0.65
CA VAL A 99 2.20 3.58 -0.30
C VAL A 99 1.64 4.06 -1.65
N ALA A 100 0.67 4.98 -1.65
CA ALA A 100 0.09 5.53 -2.89
C ALA A 100 1.03 6.44 -3.70
N LYS A 101 2.10 6.99 -3.12
CA LYS A 101 3.04 7.90 -3.81
C LYS A 101 4.18 7.18 -4.54
N HIS A 102 4.51 5.96 -4.16
CA HIS A 102 5.69 5.22 -4.64
C HIS A 102 5.40 4.19 -5.75
N THR A 103 4.29 4.40 -6.45
CA THR A 103 3.56 3.41 -7.28
C THR A 103 4.43 2.45 -8.10
N ASN A 104 5.28 2.93 -9.01
CA ASN A 104 6.06 2.06 -9.89
C ASN A 104 7.18 1.27 -9.20
N ASP A 105 7.62 1.73 -8.03
CA ASP A 105 8.67 1.06 -7.26
C ASP A 105 8.11 -0.04 -6.35
N GLU A 106 6.83 0.02 -6.00
CA GLU A 106 6.25 -0.91 -5.02
C GLU A 106 6.25 -2.37 -5.45
N ILE A 107 6.44 -3.24 -4.44
CA ILE A 107 6.35 -4.68 -4.56
C ILE A 107 4.90 -5.02 -4.91
N LEU A 108 4.74 -5.93 -5.88
CA LEU A 108 3.45 -6.37 -6.40
C LEU A 108 2.60 -5.30 -7.13
N TYR A 109 3.09 -4.07 -7.32
CA TYR A 109 2.38 -3.06 -8.11
C TYR A 109 2.08 -3.53 -9.53
N GLN A 110 0.83 -3.38 -9.97
CA GLN A 110 0.32 -3.84 -11.27
C GLN A 110 0.67 -5.31 -11.59
N THR A 111 0.81 -6.16 -10.56
CA THR A 111 1.04 -7.59 -10.75
C THR A 111 -0.19 -8.24 -11.36
N LYS A 112 0.05 -9.08 -12.37
CA LYS A 112 -1.02 -9.83 -13.03
C LYS A 112 -1.19 -11.16 -12.34
N PHE A 113 -2.28 -11.31 -11.59
CA PHE A 113 -2.64 -12.59 -10.99
C PHE A 113 -3.54 -13.39 -11.93
N HIS A 114 -2.99 -14.44 -12.52
CA HIS A 114 -3.72 -15.37 -13.37
C HIS A 114 -4.25 -16.55 -12.56
N PHE A 115 -5.55 -16.55 -12.32
CA PHE A 115 -6.25 -17.68 -11.73
C PHE A 115 -6.38 -18.77 -12.78
N VAL A 116 -5.55 -19.80 -12.66
CA VAL A 116 -5.46 -20.89 -13.64
C VAL A 116 -6.57 -21.90 -13.37
N ASN A 117 -7.52 -22.00 -14.30
CA ASN A 117 -8.48 -23.10 -14.34
C ASN A 117 -7.86 -24.25 -15.12
N ALA A 118 -7.40 -25.27 -14.40
CA ALA A 118 -6.75 -26.44 -14.99
C ALA A 118 -7.24 -27.73 -14.32
N SER A 119 -7.03 -28.84 -15.03
CA SER A 119 -7.11 -30.19 -14.48
C SER A 119 -5.80 -30.91 -14.77
N GLY A 120 -5.32 -31.73 -13.83
CA GLY A 120 -4.04 -32.43 -13.94
C GLY A 120 -3.10 -32.10 -12.79
N VAL A 121 -1.79 -32.27 -12.99
CA VAL A 121 -0.76 -32.09 -11.96
C VAL A 121 0.19 -30.96 -12.34
N GLN A 122 0.36 -30.00 -11.43
CA GLN A 122 1.34 -28.91 -11.55
C GLN A 122 2.08 -28.75 -10.22
N GLY A 123 3.40 -28.59 -10.26
CA GLY A 123 4.21 -28.50 -9.02
C GLY A 123 4.07 -29.72 -8.09
N GLY A 124 3.70 -30.88 -8.66
CA GLY A 124 3.42 -32.11 -7.91
C GLY A 124 2.06 -32.12 -7.19
N MET A 125 1.15 -31.20 -7.49
CA MET A 125 -0.19 -31.11 -6.89
C MET A 125 -1.30 -31.22 -7.93
N ASP A 126 -2.40 -31.87 -7.57
CA ASP A 126 -3.60 -31.94 -8.39
C ASP A 126 -4.28 -30.56 -8.45
N THR A 127 -4.44 -30.03 -9.65
CA THR A 127 -5.06 -28.73 -9.91
C THR A 127 -6.53 -28.88 -10.30
N PHE A 128 -7.35 -27.90 -9.91
CA PHE A 128 -8.79 -27.85 -10.15
C PHE A 128 -9.21 -26.51 -10.76
N ASP A 129 -10.45 -26.45 -11.23
CA ASP A 129 -11.12 -25.19 -11.56
C ASP A 129 -11.40 -24.39 -10.28
N TRP A 130 -11.17 -23.08 -10.32
CA TRP A 130 -11.49 -22.17 -9.22
C TRP A 130 -12.99 -22.15 -8.85
N LEU A 131 -13.85 -22.62 -9.74
CA LEU A 131 -15.31 -22.75 -9.56
C LEU A 131 -15.75 -24.21 -9.35
N SER A 132 -14.82 -25.13 -9.04
CA SER A 132 -15.13 -26.55 -8.86
C SER A 132 -16.18 -26.76 -7.74
N PRO A 133 -17.23 -27.58 -7.95
CA PRO A 133 -18.47 -27.59 -7.17
C PRO A 133 -18.40 -28.22 -5.76
N ALA A 134 -17.23 -28.26 -5.11
CA ALA A 134 -17.24 -28.44 -3.66
C ALA A 134 -18.04 -27.25 -3.09
N SER A 135 -19.16 -27.49 -2.41
CA SER A 135 -20.25 -26.54 -2.19
C SER A 135 -19.93 -25.25 -1.38
N VAL A 136 -18.65 -24.97 -1.10
CA VAL A 136 -18.13 -23.89 -0.25
C VAL A 136 -17.09 -23.02 -1.01
N THR A 137 -16.78 -23.30 -2.27
CA THR A 137 -15.58 -22.77 -2.95
C THR A 137 -15.77 -21.50 -3.77
N ASN A 138 -17.00 -21.06 -4.03
CA ASN A 138 -17.27 -19.87 -4.86
C ASN A 138 -16.66 -18.57 -4.27
N ASP A 139 -16.44 -18.53 -2.95
CA ASP A 139 -15.88 -17.38 -2.25
C ASP A 139 -14.34 -17.39 -2.21
N ALA A 140 -13.68 -18.50 -2.61
CA ALA A 140 -12.23 -18.64 -2.51
C ALA A 140 -11.47 -17.63 -3.39
N LYS A 141 -11.89 -17.48 -4.66
CA LYS A 141 -11.22 -16.58 -5.61
C LYS A 141 -11.37 -15.10 -5.20
N PRO A 142 -12.59 -14.58 -4.93
CA PRO A 142 -12.74 -13.21 -4.43
C PRO A 142 -11.97 -12.97 -3.12
N ASN A 143 -12.00 -13.92 -2.18
CA ASN A 143 -11.28 -13.78 -0.92
C ASN A 143 -9.76 -13.72 -1.15
N LEU A 144 -9.21 -14.58 -2.02
CA LEU A 144 -7.79 -14.52 -2.36
C LEU A 144 -7.40 -13.21 -3.05
N GLN A 145 -8.22 -12.69 -3.96
CA GLN A 145 -7.97 -11.39 -4.59
C GLN A 145 -7.87 -10.29 -3.53
N LYS A 146 -8.78 -10.28 -2.56
CA LYS A 146 -8.75 -9.34 -1.43
C LYS A 146 -7.49 -9.49 -0.59
N ILE A 147 -7.10 -10.73 -0.23
CA ILE A 147 -5.86 -11.02 0.50
C ILE A 147 -4.65 -10.48 -0.26
N LEU A 148 -4.56 -10.73 -1.58
CA LEU A 148 -3.42 -10.31 -2.40
C LEU A 148 -3.27 -8.78 -2.44
N GLY A 149 -4.37 -8.04 -2.55
CA GLY A 149 -4.37 -6.58 -2.45
C GLY A 149 -3.87 -6.09 -1.09
N ARG A 150 -4.38 -6.67 0.00
CA ARG A 150 -3.95 -6.35 1.37
C ARG A 150 -2.47 -6.67 1.59
N VAL A 151 -1.99 -7.81 1.06
CA VAL A 151 -0.57 -8.20 1.13
C VAL A 151 0.30 -7.20 0.37
N ALA A 152 -0.12 -6.78 -0.84
CA ALA A 152 0.58 -5.77 -1.62
C ALA A 152 0.64 -4.42 -0.88
N PHE A 153 -0.41 -4.01 -0.18
CA PHE A 153 -0.35 -2.82 0.67
C PHE A 153 0.62 -2.99 1.85
N VAL A 154 0.44 -4.07 2.62
CA VAL A 154 1.21 -4.32 3.86
C VAL A 154 2.70 -4.39 3.59
N ILE A 155 3.14 -5.16 2.59
CA ILE A 155 4.57 -5.35 2.31
C ILE A 155 5.27 -4.04 1.95
N ASN A 156 4.56 -3.04 1.44
CA ASN A 156 5.09 -1.72 1.08
C ASN A 156 4.86 -0.65 2.16
N SER A 157 4.18 -0.98 3.26
CA SER A 157 3.87 -0.02 4.32
C SER A 157 5.09 0.34 5.16
N ALA A 158 5.14 1.57 5.70
CA ALA A 158 6.24 2.01 6.54
C ALA A 158 6.41 1.15 7.81
N LYS A 159 5.30 0.66 8.38
CA LYS A 159 5.34 -0.26 9.54
C LYS A 159 6.02 -1.59 9.18
N PHE A 160 5.70 -2.18 8.02
CA PHE A 160 6.34 -3.41 7.55
C PHE A 160 7.83 -3.21 7.31
N ILE A 161 8.20 -2.16 6.58
CA ILE A 161 9.60 -1.83 6.26
C ILE A 161 10.41 -1.71 7.54
N LYS A 162 9.91 -0.93 8.51
CA LYS A 162 10.55 -0.78 9.81
C LYS A 162 10.67 -2.11 10.56
N MET A 163 9.59 -2.88 10.67
CA MET A 163 9.62 -4.16 11.38
C MET A 163 10.55 -5.18 10.71
N PHE A 164 10.65 -5.17 9.39
CA PHE A 164 11.58 -6.02 8.65
C PHE A 164 13.03 -5.66 9.00
N ASP A 165 13.40 -4.38 8.86
CA ASP A 165 14.75 -3.89 9.17
C ASP A 165 15.13 -4.09 10.65
N ASP A 166 14.19 -3.84 11.57
CA ASP A 166 14.42 -4.03 13.02
C ASP A 166 14.63 -5.51 13.41
N ASN A 167 14.32 -6.47 12.54
CA ASN A 167 14.38 -7.90 12.84
C ASN A 167 15.28 -8.70 11.88
N ILE A 168 15.95 -8.03 10.94
CA ILE A 168 16.76 -8.69 9.92
C ILE A 168 17.98 -9.41 10.51
N GLN A 169 18.46 -8.96 11.68
CA GLN A 169 19.55 -9.59 12.44
C GLN A 169 19.28 -11.04 12.84
N TYR A 170 18.02 -11.49 12.82
CA TYR A 170 17.67 -12.87 13.12
C TYR A 170 17.88 -13.81 11.93
N LEU A 171 17.94 -13.28 10.71
CA LEU A 171 18.18 -14.09 9.51
C LEU A 171 19.55 -14.80 9.61
N ASN A 172 19.58 -16.06 9.21
CA ASN A 172 20.76 -16.91 9.34
C ASN A 172 21.21 -17.40 7.96
N ALA A 173 22.46 -17.13 7.59
CA ALA A 173 23.00 -17.53 6.28
C ALA A 173 22.89 -19.04 5.99
N ASN A 174 22.85 -19.91 7.00
CA ASN A 174 22.69 -21.35 6.81
C ASN A 174 21.29 -21.74 6.31
N THR A 175 20.31 -20.83 6.37
CA THR A 175 18.97 -21.04 5.80
C THR A 175 18.83 -20.51 4.37
N PHE A 176 19.94 -20.09 3.76
CA PHE A 176 20.01 -19.60 2.38
C PHE A 176 21.07 -20.42 1.64
N SER A 177 20.83 -21.71 1.49
CA SER A 177 21.79 -22.67 0.91
C SER A 177 21.34 -23.15 -0.45
N VAL A 178 22.24 -23.17 -1.43
CA VAL A 178 21.93 -23.64 -2.79
C VAL A 178 21.43 -25.09 -2.78
N SER A 179 20.17 -25.28 -3.16
CA SER A 179 19.60 -26.57 -3.52
C SER A 179 19.50 -26.68 -5.04
N SER A 180 19.98 -27.77 -5.64
CA SER A 180 19.75 -28.01 -7.07
C SER A 180 18.29 -28.33 -7.41
N ALA A 181 17.39 -28.35 -6.41
CA ALA A 181 15.99 -28.70 -6.58
C ALA A 181 15.13 -27.55 -7.12
N TYR A 182 15.53 -26.29 -6.90
CA TYR A 182 14.70 -25.12 -7.21
C TYR A 182 15.36 -24.18 -8.22
N PRO A 183 14.60 -23.67 -9.21
CA PRO A 183 15.10 -22.64 -10.11
C PRO A 183 15.16 -21.29 -9.40
N ASN A 184 16.12 -20.44 -9.75
CA ASN A 184 16.19 -19.04 -9.29
C ASN A 184 16.12 -18.83 -7.77
N GLU A 185 16.63 -19.80 -6.99
CA GLU A 185 16.70 -19.70 -5.54
C GLU A 185 17.55 -18.48 -5.12
N ILE A 186 17.10 -17.77 -4.08
CA ILE A 186 17.83 -16.65 -3.49
C ILE A 186 18.66 -17.20 -2.33
N THR A 187 19.98 -17.09 -2.47
CA THR A 187 20.96 -17.72 -1.56
C THR A 187 21.72 -16.71 -0.72
N THR A 188 21.21 -15.49 -0.66
CA THR A 188 21.80 -14.38 0.08
C THR A 188 20.83 -13.86 1.12
N VAL A 189 21.34 -13.61 2.33
CA VAL A 189 20.62 -12.91 3.38
C VAL A 189 20.52 -11.43 2.98
N PRO A 190 19.32 -10.83 2.87
CA PRO A 190 19.20 -9.38 2.71
C PRO A 190 19.72 -8.68 3.96
N ASN A 191 20.43 -7.55 3.80
CA ASN A 191 20.91 -6.72 4.92
C ASN A 191 19.99 -5.52 5.19
N THR A 192 19.04 -5.24 4.30
CA THR A 192 17.99 -4.23 4.46
C THR A 192 16.72 -4.66 3.73
N TYR A 193 15.61 -3.98 4.03
CA TYR A 193 14.37 -4.09 3.27
C TYR A 193 14.57 -3.72 1.80
N ASP A 194 15.42 -2.73 1.49
CA ASP A 194 15.70 -2.35 0.09
C ASP A 194 16.40 -3.47 -0.70
N GLU A 195 17.30 -4.23 -0.06
CA GLU A 195 17.91 -5.42 -0.67
C GLU A 195 16.86 -6.52 -0.88
N PHE A 196 15.98 -6.75 0.10
CA PHE A 196 14.84 -7.66 -0.03
C PHE A 196 13.92 -7.24 -1.19
N LYS A 197 13.48 -5.98 -1.24
CA LYS A 197 12.64 -5.40 -2.29
C LYS A 197 13.30 -5.53 -3.66
N SER A 198 14.60 -5.27 -3.77
CA SER A 198 15.36 -5.43 -5.01
C SER A 198 15.34 -6.88 -5.51
N ALA A 199 15.54 -7.86 -4.62
CA ALA A 199 15.48 -9.28 -4.98
C ALA A 199 14.07 -9.70 -5.42
N VAL A 200 13.03 -9.23 -4.72
CA VAL A 200 11.63 -9.46 -5.09
C VAL A 200 11.30 -8.87 -6.46
N LYS A 201 11.70 -7.62 -6.72
CA LYS A 201 11.48 -6.95 -8.02
C LYS A 201 12.23 -7.65 -9.14
N ALA A 202 13.42 -8.20 -8.89
CA ALA A 202 14.13 -9.02 -9.87
C ALA A 202 13.35 -10.31 -10.21
N ALA A 203 12.78 -10.98 -9.21
CA ALA A 203 11.92 -12.16 -9.43
C ALA A 203 10.65 -11.81 -10.21
N LEU A 204 9.97 -10.73 -9.83
CA LEU A 204 8.80 -10.20 -10.56
C LEU A 204 9.13 -9.89 -12.02
N SER A 205 10.24 -9.17 -12.27
CA SER A 205 10.65 -8.80 -13.62
C SER A 205 10.99 -10.00 -14.49
N ARG A 206 11.61 -11.05 -13.92
CA ARG A 206 12.00 -12.27 -14.65
C ARG A 206 10.81 -12.96 -15.31
N GLU A 207 9.66 -12.94 -14.67
CA GLU A 207 8.43 -13.61 -15.13
C GLU A 207 7.37 -12.60 -15.61
N GLY A 208 7.78 -11.36 -15.92
CA GLY A 208 6.91 -10.35 -16.54
C GLY A 208 5.83 -9.80 -15.62
N ASN A 209 6.10 -9.76 -14.32
CA ASN A 209 5.19 -9.32 -13.25
C ASN A 209 3.86 -10.09 -13.27
N SER A 210 3.96 -11.40 -13.48
CA SER A 210 2.83 -12.27 -13.80
C SER A 210 2.87 -13.54 -12.96
N TYR A 211 1.82 -13.76 -12.17
CA TYR A 211 1.65 -14.90 -11.30
C TYR A 211 0.65 -15.89 -11.88
N ASN A 212 0.95 -17.18 -11.74
CA ASN A 212 -0.03 -18.25 -11.93
C ASN A 212 -0.51 -18.75 -10.55
N LEU A 213 -1.80 -18.61 -10.28
CA LEU A 213 -2.43 -19.05 -9.05
C LEU A 213 -3.30 -20.28 -9.36
N TYR A 214 -2.99 -21.39 -8.71
CA TYR A 214 -3.66 -22.67 -8.91
C TYR A 214 -4.58 -23.00 -7.74
N ALA A 215 -5.79 -23.44 -8.05
CA ALA A 215 -6.68 -24.04 -7.07
C ALA A 215 -6.34 -25.53 -6.91
N VAL A 216 -6.27 -25.98 -5.66
CA VAL A 216 -6.01 -27.39 -5.31
C VAL A 216 -7.04 -27.92 -4.32
N GLY A 217 -7.25 -29.24 -4.31
CA GLY A 217 -8.22 -29.90 -3.43
C GLY A 217 -7.71 -29.96 -1.99
N ASP A 218 -6.53 -30.54 -1.78
CA ASP A 218 -5.87 -30.63 -0.47
C ASP A 218 -4.36 -30.93 -0.61
N PHE A 219 -3.59 -30.66 0.44
CA PHE A 219 -2.16 -30.99 0.62
C PHE A 219 -1.76 -30.83 2.11
N GLN A 220 -0.65 -31.40 2.54
CA GLN A 220 -0.17 -31.22 3.92
C GLN A 220 0.54 -29.89 4.11
N GLY A 221 0.31 -29.19 5.24
CA GLY A 221 1.15 -28.06 5.65
C GLY A 221 0.52 -26.66 5.65
N GLY A 222 -0.75 -26.50 5.28
CA GLY A 222 -1.43 -25.19 5.30
C GLY A 222 -2.50 -25.08 4.22
N ASP A 223 -3.01 -23.88 3.97
CA ASP A 223 -4.01 -23.61 2.91
C ASP A 223 -3.41 -22.95 1.65
N ALA A 224 -2.12 -22.62 1.69
CA ALA A 224 -1.38 -22.06 0.58
C ALA A 224 0.00 -22.73 0.47
N ARG A 225 0.59 -22.71 -0.72
CA ARG A 225 1.96 -23.17 -1.00
C ARG A 225 2.57 -22.37 -2.15
N GLY A 226 3.76 -21.81 -1.97
CA GLY A 226 4.57 -21.18 -3.02
C GLY A 226 5.49 -22.18 -3.73
N ASP A 227 5.64 -22.03 -5.05
CA ASP A 227 6.65 -22.77 -5.82
C ASP A 227 7.99 -22.02 -5.74
N VAL A 228 8.99 -22.58 -5.07
CA VAL A 228 10.23 -21.84 -4.79
C VAL A 228 10.90 -21.36 -6.08
N GLY A 229 11.07 -20.03 -6.19
CA GLY A 229 11.73 -19.36 -7.30
C GLY A 229 10.98 -19.37 -8.64
N ARG A 230 9.67 -19.64 -8.59
CA ARG A 230 8.72 -19.44 -9.71
C ARG A 230 7.54 -18.62 -9.21
N LEU A 231 7.00 -17.71 -10.02
CA LEU A 231 5.78 -16.95 -9.69
C LEU A 231 4.51 -17.81 -9.85
N SER A 232 4.49 -18.95 -9.15
CA SER A 232 3.38 -19.89 -9.10
C SER A 232 3.05 -20.22 -7.65
N ALA A 233 1.78 -20.15 -7.30
CA ALA A 233 1.31 -20.50 -5.95
C ALA A 233 0.03 -21.33 -6.02
N TYR A 234 -0.16 -22.19 -5.03
CA TYR A 234 -1.22 -23.19 -4.97
C TYR A 234 -2.05 -22.97 -3.71
N PHE A 235 -3.37 -22.99 -3.84
CA PHE A 235 -4.28 -22.62 -2.77
C PHE A 235 -5.40 -23.63 -2.62
N LYS A 236 -5.66 -24.06 -1.38
CA LYS A 236 -6.80 -24.91 -1.08
C LYS A 236 -8.08 -24.11 -1.14
N LEU A 237 -9.03 -24.57 -1.95
CA LEU A 237 -10.28 -23.84 -2.15
C LEU A 237 -11.06 -23.67 -0.84
N ALA A 238 -11.22 -24.74 -0.06
CA ALA A 238 -11.99 -24.69 1.19
C ALA A 238 -11.29 -23.85 2.28
N GLY A 239 -9.96 -23.94 2.38
CA GLY A 239 -9.18 -23.19 3.35
C GLY A 239 -9.26 -21.68 3.09
N ILE A 240 -9.03 -21.27 1.85
CA ILE A 240 -9.13 -19.86 1.46
C ILE A 240 -10.55 -19.33 1.55
N ALA A 241 -11.58 -20.09 1.17
CA ALA A 241 -12.96 -19.62 1.27
C ALA A 241 -13.41 -19.34 2.72
N ASN A 242 -12.92 -20.12 3.69
CA ASN A 242 -13.37 -20.04 5.10
C ASN A 242 -12.41 -19.27 6.02
N SER A 243 -11.27 -18.82 5.51
CA SER A 243 -10.28 -18.12 6.33
C SER A 243 -10.62 -16.65 6.52
N SER A 244 -10.58 -16.19 7.77
CA SER A 244 -10.51 -14.75 8.07
C SER A 244 -9.26 -14.15 7.43
N LEU A 245 -9.36 -12.93 6.92
CA LEU A 245 -8.27 -12.30 6.17
C LEU A 245 -7.03 -12.11 7.06
N LYS A 246 -7.22 -11.74 8.34
CA LYS A 246 -6.12 -11.58 9.32
C LYS A 246 -5.31 -12.86 9.57
N ALA A 247 -5.93 -14.04 9.48
CA ALA A 247 -5.25 -15.31 9.71
C ALA A 247 -4.54 -15.83 8.44
N SER A 248 -5.16 -15.64 7.28
CA SER A 248 -4.62 -16.16 6.01
C SER A 248 -3.60 -15.24 5.36
N ALA A 249 -3.72 -13.91 5.50
CA ALA A 249 -2.84 -12.98 4.79
C ALA A 249 -1.35 -13.10 5.17
N PRO A 250 -0.97 -13.32 6.45
CA PRO A 250 0.42 -13.62 6.80
C PRO A 250 0.96 -14.89 6.12
N LEU A 251 0.13 -15.94 6.03
CA LEU A 251 0.49 -17.17 5.33
C LEU A 251 0.62 -16.93 3.82
N VAL A 252 -0.30 -16.19 3.20
CA VAL A 252 -0.17 -15.88 1.77
C VAL A 252 1.11 -15.08 1.50
N LEU A 253 1.45 -14.09 2.33
CA LEU A 253 2.70 -13.35 2.20
C LEU A 253 3.93 -14.29 2.34
N HIS A 254 3.91 -15.18 3.32
CA HIS A 254 4.93 -16.22 3.48
C HIS A 254 5.10 -17.05 2.19
N GLU A 255 4.01 -17.57 1.64
CA GLU A 255 4.06 -18.39 0.43
C GLU A 255 4.51 -17.59 -0.80
N LEU A 256 4.13 -16.32 -0.91
CA LEU A 256 4.64 -15.46 -1.97
C LEU A 256 6.16 -15.25 -1.84
N THR A 257 6.73 -15.19 -0.64
CA THR A 257 8.19 -15.11 -0.51
C THR A 257 8.92 -16.35 -1.00
N HIS A 258 8.32 -17.53 -0.90
CA HIS A 258 8.84 -18.72 -1.59
C HIS A 258 8.90 -18.51 -3.10
N THR A 259 7.84 -17.96 -3.70
CA THR A 259 7.79 -17.73 -5.16
C THR A 259 8.89 -16.79 -5.67
N PHE A 260 9.38 -15.88 -4.83
CA PHE A 260 10.51 -15.02 -5.17
C PHE A 260 11.84 -15.77 -5.21
N GLY A 261 11.96 -16.87 -4.46
CA GLY A 261 13.13 -17.74 -4.41
C GLY A 261 13.67 -18.03 -3.01
N TYR A 262 13.05 -17.52 -1.94
CA TYR A 262 13.50 -17.80 -0.58
C TYR A 262 12.98 -19.16 -0.10
N GLU A 263 13.85 -20.04 0.42
CA GLU A 263 13.45 -21.35 0.97
C GLU A 263 13.55 -21.38 2.51
N HIS A 264 12.88 -22.36 3.13
CA HIS A 264 13.19 -22.83 4.47
C HIS A 264 14.36 -23.84 4.47
N ALA A 265 15.58 -23.39 4.19
CA ALA A 265 16.71 -24.30 4.26
C ALA A 265 17.16 -24.51 5.73
N GLY A 266 17.46 -25.75 6.12
CA GLY A 266 17.92 -26.09 7.47
C GLY A 266 18.21 -27.58 7.65
N SER A 267 19.01 -27.93 8.66
CA SER A 267 19.38 -29.34 8.93
C SER A 267 18.20 -30.22 9.36
N ASN A 268 17.13 -29.62 9.89
CA ASN A 268 15.83 -30.24 10.13
C ASN A 268 14.73 -29.17 10.14
N GLN A 269 13.48 -29.58 9.93
CA GLN A 269 12.32 -28.67 9.90
C GLN A 269 12.09 -27.95 11.23
N ASP A 270 12.29 -28.64 12.37
CA ASP A 270 12.08 -28.06 13.71
C ASP A 270 13.01 -26.88 14.01
N ALA A 271 14.19 -26.80 13.38
CA ALA A 271 15.13 -25.69 13.56
C ALA A 271 14.79 -24.44 12.73
N VAL A 272 13.87 -24.55 11.77
CA VAL A 272 13.52 -23.45 10.84
C VAL A 272 12.04 -23.11 10.84
N ILE A 273 11.17 -24.03 11.27
CA ILE A 273 9.74 -23.83 11.34
C ILE A 273 9.38 -22.73 12.36
N MET A 274 8.58 -21.75 11.92
CA MET A 274 8.13 -20.64 12.75
C MET A 274 9.28 -19.91 13.46
N LYS A 275 10.46 -19.83 12.83
CA LYS A 275 11.63 -19.09 13.33
C LYS A 275 11.93 -17.91 12.40
N PRO A 276 12.29 -16.72 12.92
CA PRO A 276 12.60 -15.55 12.08
C PRO A 276 13.97 -15.67 11.39
N ASN A 277 14.53 -16.88 11.27
CA ASN A 277 15.87 -17.11 10.75
C ASN A 277 15.94 -17.20 9.22
N ASN A 278 14.78 -17.17 8.55
CA ASN A 278 14.65 -17.11 7.10
C ASN A 278 13.56 -16.08 6.74
N VAL A 279 13.60 -15.60 5.49
CA VAL A 279 12.69 -14.54 5.03
C VAL A 279 11.21 -14.95 5.12
N PRO A 280 10.78 -16.14 4.66
CA PRO A 280 9.35 -16.48 4.67
C PRO A 280 8.73 -16.49 6.07
N TYR A 281 9.41 -17.06 7.07
CA TYR A 281 8.90 -16.97 8.44
C TYR A 281 9.09 -15.59 9.07
N LEU A 282 10.13 -14.84 8.75
CA LEU A 282 10.26 -13.46 9.25
C LEU A 282 9.07 -12.61 8.80
N VAL A 283 8.73 -12.60 7.50
CA VAL A 283 7.60 -11.80 6.98
C VAL A 283 6.26 -12.27 7.54
N GLN A 284 6.11 -13.57 7.78
CA GLN A 284 4.93 -14.11 8.43
C GLN A 284 4.83 -13.61 9.87
N LEU A 285 5.90 -13.78 10.66
CA LEU A 285 5.92 -13.43 12.08
C LEU A 285 5.66 -11.94 12.31
N ILE A 286 6.25 -11.04 11.52
CA ILE A 286 6.03 -9.58 11.68
C ILE A 286 4.62 -9.13 11.28
N THR A 287 3.87 -9.96 10.55
CA THR A 287 2.50 -9.64 10.12
C THR A 287 1.41 -10.46 10.81
N MET A 288 1.78 -11.46 11.60
CA MET A 288 0.85 -12.30 12.36
C MET A 288 0.17 -11.54 13.52
N ASP A 289 -0.91 -12.13 14.03
CA ASP A 289 -1.60 -11.64 15.22
C ASP A 289 -0.63 -11.46 16.39
N SER A 290 -0.78 -10.36 17.13
CA SER A 290 0.11 -9.91 18.20
C SER A 290 1.50 -9.43 17.82
N ALA A 291 1.91 -9.50 16.54
CA ALA A 291 3.22 -9.01 16.12
C ALA A 291 3.39 -7.50 16.42
N MET A 292 2.28 -6.76 16.43
CA MET A 292 2.24 -5.33 16.72
C MET A 292 2.27 -4.99 18.22
N GLN A 293 2.40 -5.95 19.14
CA GLN A 293 2.56 -5.63 20.56
C GLN A 293 3.96 -5.08 20.85
N ASP A 294 4.05 -3.98 21.59
CA ASP A 294 5.32 -3.27 21.90
C ASP A 294 6.45 -4.20 22.38
N LYS A 295 6.13 -5.24 23.16
CA LYS A 295 7.12 -6.21 23.64
C LYS A 295 7.79 -6.99 22.51
N TYR A 296 7.10 -7.23 21.39
CA TYR A 296 7.60 -8.04 20.28
C TYR A 296 8.15 -7.19 19.13
N GLN A 297 7.79 -5.91 19.03
CA GLN A 297 8.28 -5.01 17.99
C GLN A 297 9.83 -4.90 18.07
N GLY A 298 10.54 -5.54 17.15
CA GLY A 298 12.02 -5.59 17.10
C GLY A 298 12.65 -6.84 17.75
N ASP A 299 11.83 -7.75 18.29
CA ASP A 299 12.27 -9.06 18.78
C ASP A 299 11.29 -10.17 18.37
N MET A 300 11.32 -10.48 17.06
CA MET A 300 10.57 -11.61 16.51
C MET A 300 11.06 -12.96 17.03
N GLN A 301 12.26 -13.05 17.63
CA GLN A 301 12.70 -14.28 18.27
C GLN A 301 11.86 -14.55 19.53
N MET A 302 11.61 -13.54 20.35
CA MET A 302 10.72 -13.66 21.51
C MET A 302 9.29 -14.02 21.09
N PHE A 303 8.78 -13.40 20.02
CA PHE A 303 7.45 -13.75 19.50
C PHE A 303 7.39 -15.20 18.99
N SER A 304 8.38 -15.63 18.20
CA SER A 304 8.54 -17.02 17.75
C SER A 304 8.59 -18.02 18.91
N ASP A 305 9.33 -17.71 19.98
CA ASP A 305 9.44 -18.58 21.15
C ASP A 305 8.11 -18.68 21.91
N SER A 306 7.32 -17.61 21.93
CA SER A 306 5.97 -17.61 22.49
C SER A 306 5.03 -18.50 21.67
N VAL A 307 5.03 -18.36 20.33
CA VAL A 307 4.22 -19.20 19.43
C VAL A 307 4.58 -20.69 19.58
N ASN A 308 5.87 -20.98 19.74
CA ASN A 308 6.39 -22.33 19.93
C ASN A 308 6.29 -22.84 21.39
N LYS A 309 5.65 -22.10 22.29
CA LYS A 309 5.46 -22.46 23.72
C LYS A 309 6.76 -22.71 24.48
N ILE A 310 7.89 -22.16 24.02
CA ILE A 310 9.20 -22.27 24.66
C ILE A 310 9.24 -21.35 25.88
N ASN A 311 8.70 -20.14 25.74
CA ASN A 311 8.46 -19.20 26.82
C ASN A 311 6.97 -18.91 26.84
N GLN A 312 6.21 -19.54 27.76
CA GLN A 312 4.75 -19.43 27.87
C GLN A 312 4.30 -18.01 28.31
N MET A 313 4.61 -17.01 27.51
CA MET A 313 3.98 -15.72 27.61
C MET A 313 2.53 -15.89 27.15
N PRO A 314 1.55 -15.31 27.86
CA PRO A 314 0.15 -15.37 27.44
C PRO A 314 0.04 -14.83 26.01
N TRP A 315 -0.44 -15.69 25.12
CA TRP A 315 -0.83 -15.32 23.78
C TRP A 315 -2.15 -14.57 23.92
N TYR A 316 -2.10 -13.25 23.80
CA TYR A 316 -3.32 -12.45 23.75
C TYR A 316 -3.80 -12.49 22.31
N ALA A 317 -5.09 -12.71 22.07
CA ALA A 317 -5.66 -12.26 20.80
C ALA A 317 -5.33 -10.76 20.68
N GLY A 318 -4.63 -10.36 19.62
CA GLY A 318 -4.09 -9.01 19.51
C GLY A 318 -3.78 -8.66 18.07
N ASP A 319 -3.58 -7.38 17.82
CA ASP A 319 -3.54 -6.83 16.46
C ASP A 319 -2.41 -7.45 15.63
N SER A 320 -2.78 -7.99 14.47
CA SER A 320 -1.88 -8.19 13.34
C SER A 320 -1.71 -6.89 12.58
N MET A 321 -0.63 -6.78 11.81
CA MET A 321 -0.45 -5.66 10.89
C MET A 321 -1.62 -5.52 9.92
N PHE A 322 -2.19 -6.65 9.46
CA PHE A 322 -3.40 -6.65 8.63
C PHE A 322 -4.60 -6.08 9.36
N SER A 323 -4.84 -6.47 10.61
CA SER A 323 -5.96 -5.91 11.39
C SER A 323 -5.80 -4.42 11.69
N THR A 324 -4.56 -3.94 11.88
CA THR A 324 -4.27 -2.51 12.04
C THR A 324 -4.65 -1.70 10.81
N TYR A 325 -4.47 -2.27 9.61
CA TYR A 325 -4.73 -1.56 8.35
C TYR A 325 -6.14 -1.74 7.80
N PHE A 326 -6.82 -2.84 8.13
CA PHE A 326 -8.08 -3.22 7.47
C PHE A 326 -9.20 -3.67 8.42
N GLY A 327 -8.98 -3.57 9.73
CA GLY A 327 -9.92 -4.06 10.75
C GLY A 327 -9.91 -5.58 10.92
N ASP A 328 -10.84 -6.08 11.72
CA ASP A 328 -10.90 -7.49 12.14
C ASP A 328 -11.58 -8.46 11.15
N ASP A 329 -11.97 -7.96 9.97
CA ASP A 329 -12.54 -8.73 8.85
C ASP A 329 -11.49 -9.60 8.16
#